data_AF-A0A7C4C4R6-F1
#
_entry.id   AF-A0A7C4C4R6-F1
#
_cell.length_a   1.000
_cell.length_b   1.000
_cell.length_c   1.000
_cell.angle_alpha   90.00
_cell.angle_beta   90.00
_cell.angle_gamma   90.00
#
_symmetry.space_group_name_H-M   'P 1'
#
loop_
_entity.id
_entity.type
_entity.pdbx_description
1 polymer ?
#
loop_
_entity_poly.entity_id
_entity_poly.type
_entity_poly.pdbx_seq_one_letter_code
_entity_poly.pdbx_strand_id
1 'polypeptide(L)'
;MSIEKPQVNVEIVNSTLTYTSKYTMLTKNIKFSMDRCVGCGLCSIVCPVEAITLGPIRDIAAKKLEAPQIIIDETKCIVCPVGASVCIFNALKFNTEETFKTPRISGSISIDSSKCKPCLICEKTCPRRALKVEIEIPRKEDLVKYDGEIWASGEIRIDIDKCIYCGLCEILCNAFKIEWIDKPTPPEFKIANGIFIDEDKCDYCELCREICPTEAISVKCFKSALRTIAKPKVKGEVKIDVNSCIWCGLCMDKCPQKAIETKKPFTGEIRIVKPEKCDPSGCKNCFNICPLNLFYTARIPSESRIKVADEYCVYCGACVNACPYEVLKVNRFGFNIEENKPWGKSYSEMYMKLIGKYKPKIIEYPIRKLAVPIRKIIPQEIGKAVQPLVEFREIKERIDKLEELISSRTVRILIERGEIKRLSSLGKLHQSNKS
;
A
#
# COMPACT_ATOMS: atom_id res chain seq x y z
N MET A 1 -10.47 16.16 -36.77
CA MET A 1 -10.29 14.84 -36.12
C MET A 1 -11.08 14.86 -34.83
N SER A 2 -12.20 14.17 -34.79
CA SER A 2 -12.99 13.96 -33.58
C SER A 2 -12.09 13.25 -32.56
N ILE A 3 -11.79 13.90 -31.43
CA ILE A 3 -11.07 13.27 -30.33
C ILE A 3 -12.08 12.31 -29.69
N GLU A 4 -12.09 11.05 -30.14
CA GLU A 4 -12.86 10.01 -29.47
C GLU A 4 -12.35 9.89 -28.03
N LYS A 5 -13.27 10.01 -27.07
CA LYS A 5 -12.94 9.87 -25.65
C LYS A 5 -12.39 8.45 -25.44
N PRO A 6 -11.28 8.30 -24.72
CA PRO A 6 -10.76 6.96 -24.41
C PRO A 6 -11.83 6.15 -23.70
N GLN A 7 -12.11 4.95 -24.21
CA GLN A 7 -12.98 3.99 -23.53
C GLN A 7 -12.17 3.33 -22.42
N VAL A 8 -12.59 3.54 -21.17
CA VAL A 8 -12.02 2.88 -20.00
C VAL A 8 -12.90 1.69 -19.62
N ASN A 9 -12.39 0.48 -19.78
CA ASN A 9 -13.07 -0.75 -19.36
C ASN A 9 -12.40 -1.33 -18.11
N VAL A 10 -13.22 -1.84 -17.18
CA VAL A 10 -12.76 -2.51 -15.97
C VAL A 10 -13.18 -3.97 -16.01
N GLU A 11 -12.19 -4.86 -15.95
CA GLU A 11 -12.41 -6.30 -15.82
C GLU A 11 -11.93 -6.77 -14.45
N ILE A 12 -12.77 -7.53 -13.75
CA ILE A 12 -12.45 -8.10 -12.44
C ILE A 12 -12.34 -9.60 -12.60
N VAL A 13 -11.14 -10.14 -12.38
CA VAL A 13 -10.89 -11.58 -12.37
C VAL A 13 -10.21 -11.91 -11.04
N ASN A 14 -10.90 -12.66 -10.19
CA ASN A 14 -10.48 -12.96 -8.82
C ASN A 14 -10.19 -11.65 -8.05
N SER A 15 -8.99 -11.52 -7.46
CA SER A 15 -8.51 -10.33 -6.75
C SER A 15 -7.79 -9.30 -7.62
N THR A 16 -7.93 -9.38 -8.96
CA THR A 16 -7.22 -8.49 -9.90
C THR A 16 -8.20 -7.66 -10.72
N LEU A 17 -8.02 -6.35 -10.71
CA LEU A 17 -8.76 -5.39 -11.53
C LEU A 17 -7.87 -4.94 -12.69
N THR A 18 -8.40 -4.95 -13.91
CA THR A 18 -7.71 -4.45 -15.10
C THR A 18 -8.42 -3.23 -15.64
N TYR A 19 -7.71 -2.10 -15.69
CA TYR A 19 -8.17 -0.85 -16.28
C TYR A 19 -7.54 -0.70 -17.66
N THR A 20 -8.36 -0.69 -18.71
CA THR A 20 -7.87 -0.59 -20.10
C THR A 20 -8.36 0.69 -20.73
N SER A 21 -7.45 1.51 -21.26
CA SER A 21 -7.76 2.68 -22.07
C SER A 21 -7.38 2.41 -23.53
N LYS A 22 -8.36 2.44 -24.43
CA LYS A 22 -8.14 2.30 -25.88
C LYS A 22 -8.15 3.67 -26.56
N TYR A 23 -7.07 3.97 -27.28
CA TYR A 23 -6.96 5.09 -28.21
C TYR A 23 -6.82 4.55 -29.64
N THR A 24 -7.05 5.39 -30.65
CA THR A 24 -7.01 4.99 -32.08
C THR A 24 -5.70 4.30 -32.49
N MET A 25 -4.57 4.68 -31.89
CA MET A 25 -3.23 4.17 -32.23
C MET A 25 -2.53 3.45 -31.06
N LEU A 26 -3.18 3.30 -29.91
CA LEU A 26 -2.50 2.81 -28.71
C LEU A 26 -3.48 2.23 -27.69
N THR A 27 -3.21 1.00 -27.24
CA THR A 27 -3.87 0.41 -26.07
C THR A 27 -2.97 0.46 -24.85
N LYS A 28 -3.49 1.00 -23.74
CA LYS A 28 -2.81 1.00 -22.44
C LYS A 28 -3.64 0.23 -21.43
N ASN A 29 -2.99 -0.55 -20.57
CA ASN A 29 -3.67 -1.16 -19.44
C ASN A 29 -2.87 -1.07 -18.14
N ILE A 30 -3.59 -0.96 -17.02
CA ILE A 30 -3.06 -1.10 -15.67
C ILE A 30 -3.77 -2.25 -15.00
N LYS A 31 -3.00 -3.23 -14.54
CA LYS A 31 -3.47 -4.33 -13.70
C LYS A 31 -3.19 -4.02 -12.23
N PHE A 32 -4.23 -4.03 -11.41
CA PHE A 32 -4.19 -3.86 -9.97
C PHE A 32 -4.50 -5.19 -9.27
N SER A 33 -3.55 -5.69 -8.48
CA SER A 33 -3.69 -6.91 -7.69
C SER A 33 -3.88 -6.56 -6.21
N MET A 34 -5.04 -6.91 -5.65
CA MET A 34 -5.36 -6.65 -4.24
C MET A 34 -4.49 -7.48 -3.30
N ASP A 35 -4.20 -8.75 -3.63
CA ASP A 35 -3.42 -9.66 -2.79
C ASP A 35 -1.98 -9.16 -2.55
N ARG A 36 -1.46 -8.37 -3.51
CA ARG A 36 -0.11 -7.80 -3.43
C ARG A 36 -0.09 -6.41 -2.81
N CYS A 37 -1.24 -5.74 -2.75
CA CYS A 37 -1.31 -4.36 -2.30
C CYS A 37 -1.32 -4.27 -0.78
N VAL A 38 -0.42 -3.45 -0.22
CA VAL A 38 -0.32 -3.25 1.24
C VAL A 38 -0.93 -1.94 1.72
N GLY A 39 -1.63 -1.19 0.84
CA GLY A 39 -2.24 0.09 1.22
C GLY A 39 -1.25 1.20 1.57
N CYS A 40 -0.05 1.18 1.00
CA CYS A 40 1.00 2.17 1.31
C CYS A 40 0.72 3.60 0.77
N GLY A 41 -0.16 3.74 -0.23
CA GLY A 41 -0.54 5.04 -0.78
C GLY A 41 0.49 5.73 -1.68
N LEU A 42 1.63 5.10 -1.97
CA LEU A 42 2.66 5.69 -2.85
C LEU A 42 2.08 6.15 -4.20
N CYS A 43 1.22 5.32 -4.82
CA CYS A 43 0.56 5.61 -6.09
C CYS A 43 -0.44 6.77 -5.99
N SER A 44 -1.13 6.93 -4.85
CA SER A 44 -2.04 8.05 -4.59
C SER A 44 -1.27 9.37 -4.49
N ILE A 45 -0.13 9.37 -3.79
CA ILE A 45 0.72 10.55 -3.62
C ILE A 45 1.25 11.09 -4.97
N VAL A 46 1.65 10.20 -5.87
CA VAL A 46 2.27 10.60 -7.16
C VAL A 46 1.28 10.77 -8.31
N CYS A 47 0.00 10.44 -8.10
CA CYS A 47 -1.00 10.53 -9.17
C CYS A 47 -1.13 12.00 -9.64
N PRO A 48 -0.87 12.31 -10.92
CA PRO A 48 -0.92 13.69 -11.40
C PRO A 48 -2.35 14.23 -11.52
N VAL A 49 -3.33 13.34 -11.67
CA VAL A 49 -4.76 13.66 -11.88
C VAL A 49 -5.61 13.25 -10.68
N GLU A 50 -4.98 12.88 -9.56
CA GLU A 50 -5.66 12.50 -8.31
C GLU A 50 -6.76 11.44 -8.49
N ALA A 51 -6.55 10.52 -9.45
CA ALA A 51 -7.48 9.44 -9.74
C ALA A 51 -7.40 8.29 -8.73
N ILE A 52 -6.35 8.22 -7.90
CA ILE A 52 -6.13 7.11 -6.97
C ILE A 52 -6.31 7.61 -5.54
N THR A 53 -7.25 7.01 -4.81
CA THR A 53 -7.47 7.24 -3.38
C THR A 53 -7.23 5.96 -2.58
N LEU A 54 -6.99 6.09 -1.27
CA LEU A 54 -6.88 4.94 -0.37
C LEU A 54 -8.27 4.39 -0.05
N GLY A 55 -8.38 3.07 0.01
CA GLY A 55 -9.54 2.39 0.57
C GLY A 55 -9.53 2.42 2.11
N PRO A 56 -10.40 1.64 2.77
CA PRO A 56 -10.51 1.57 4.23
C PRO A 56 -9.35 0.80 4.88
N ILE A 57 -8.12 1.31 4.75
CA ILE A 57 -6.88 0.63 5.20
C ILE A 57 -6.92 0.22 6.67
N ARG A 58 -7.56 1.03 7.53
CA ARG A 58 -7.67 0.75 8.97
C ARG A 58 -8.46 -0.53 9.25
N ASP A 59 -9.57 -0.74 8.56
CA ASP A 59 -10.42 -1.91 8.73
C ASP A 59 -9.82 -3.15 8.07
N ILE A 60 -9.15 -2.96 6.93
CA ILE A 60 -8.37 -4.02 6.26
C ILE A 60 -7.24 -4.49 7.17
N ALA A 61 -6.47 -3.57 7.77
CA ALA A 61 -5.39 -3.90 8.70
C ALA A 61 -5.90 -4.53 10.01
N ALA A 62 -7.09 -4.15 10.45
CA ALA A 62 -7.78 -4.77 11.59
C ALA A 62 -8.38 -6.15 11.24
N LYS A 63 -8.30 -6.58 9.98
CA LYS A 63 -8.92 -7.81 9.45
C LYS A 63 -10.44 -7.86 9.64
N LYS A 64 -11.09 -6.70 9.62
CA LYS A 64 -12.55 -6.56 9.75
C LYS A 64 -13.27 -6.48 8.41
N LEU A 65 -12.54 -6.14 7.36
CA LEU A 65 -13.10 -5.90 6.04
C LEU A 65 -12.14 -6.36 4.95
N GLU A 66 -12.65 -7.11 3.99
CA GLU A 66 -11.97 -7.40 2.73
C GLU A 66 -12.44 -6.40 1.69
N ALA A 67 -11.56 -5.46 1.32
CA ALA A 67 -11.85 -4.43 0.34
C ALA A 67 -10.56 -4.03 -0.41
N PRO A 68 -10.68 -3.44 -1.61
CA PRO A 68 -9.54 -2.86 -2.31
C PRO A 68 -8.80 -1.83 -1.44
N GLN A 69 -7.49 -1.98 -1.32
CA GLN A 69 -6.65 -1.05 -0.54
C GLN A 69 -6.53 0.32 -1.23
N ILE A 70 -6.80 0.39 -2.54
CA ILE A 70 -6.89 1.63 -3.30
C ILE A 70 -8.12 1.59 -4.18
N ILE A 71 -8.67 2.76 -4.46
CA ILE A 71 -9.77 2.97 -5.39
C ILE A 71 -9.23 3.84 -6.53
N ILE A 72 -9.49 3.44 -7.77
CA ILE A 72 -9.07 4.16 -8.97
C ILE A 72 -10.32 4.68 -9.66
N ASP A 73 -10.47 6.00 -9.70
CA ASP A 73 -11.56 6.72 -10.37
C ASP A 73 -11.31 6.67 -11.90
N GLU A 74 -12.10 5.85 -12.59
CA GLU A 74 -12.05 5.65 -14.03
C GLU A 74 -12.38 6.91 -14.84
N THR A 75 -13.08 7.88 -14.25
CA THR A 75 -13.42 9.14 -14.93
C THR A 75 -12.24 10.10 -15.00
N LYS A 76 -11.28 9.95 -14.07
CA LYS A 76 -10.04 10.74 -14.00
C LYS A 76 -8.83 10.00 -14.52
N CYS A 77 -8.80 8.68 -14.37
CA CYS A 77 -7.62 7.88 -14.66
C CYS A 77 -7.33 7.84 -16.17
N ILE A 78 -6.21 8.45 -16.56
CA ILE A 78 -5.71 8.42 -17.95
C ILE A 78 -4.83 7.20 -18.26
N VAL A 79 -4.81 6.19 -17.37
CA VAL A 79 -4.01 4.95 -17.49
C VAL A 79 -2.54 5.25 -17.83
N CYS A 80 -1.89 6.06 -16.98
CA CYS A 80 -0.47 6.40 -17.09
C CYS A 80 0.42 5.49 -16.22
N PRO A 81 1.72 5.31 -16.55
CA PRO A 81 2.59 4.40 -15.81
C PRO A 81 3.01 4.88 -14.41
N VAL A 82 2.76 6.14 -14.03
CA VAL A 82 3.30 6.78 -12.81
C VAL A 82 2.94 6.01 -11.53
N GLY A 83 1.70 5.53 -11.40
CA GLY A 83 1.27 4.76 -10.23
C GLY A 83 1.93 3.38 -10.14
N ALA A 84 2.14 2.73 -11.29
CA ALA A 84 2.79 1.42 -11.38
C ALA A 84 4.31 1.53 -11.12
N SER A 85 4.94 2.62 -11.59
CA SER A 85 6.38 2.81 -11.49
C SER A 85 6.88 3.07 -10.06
N VAL A 86 6.02 3.58 -9.16
CA VAL A 86 6.34 3.73 -7.73
C VAL A 86 5.90 2.53 -6.88
N CYS A 87 5.23 1.55 -7.48
CA CYS A 87 4.72 0.39 -6.76
C CYS A 87 5.84 -0.63 -6.52
N ILE A 88 6.48 -0.56 -5.35
CA ILE A 88 7.53 -1.51 -4.95
C ILE A 88 7.00 -2.92 -4.63
N PHE A 89 5.68 -3.13 -4.59
CA PHE A 89 5.05 -4.41 -4.29
C PHE A 89 4.60 -5.19 -5.54
N ASN A 90 4.79 -4.60 -6.74
CA ASN A 90 4.24 -5.13 -7.99
C ASN A 90 2.72 -5.35 -7.96
N ALA A 91 2.00 -4.56 -7.15
CA ALA A 91 0.54 -4.59 -7.07
C ALA A 91 -0.11 -3.83 -8.23
N LEU A 92 0.56 -2.80 -8.76
CA LEU A 92 0.17 -2.10 -9.99
C LEU A 92 1.17 -2.44 -11.09
N LYS A 93 0.69 -2.98 -12.21
CA LYS A 93 1.48 -3.28 -13.40
C LYS A 93 0.91 -2.55 -14.61
N PHE A 94 1.73 -1.70 -15.23
CA PHE A 94 1.38 -1.01 -16.46
C PHE A 94 1.87 -1.82 -17.65
N ASN A 95 1.01 -2.05 -18.64
CA ASN A 95 1.38 -2.63 -19.92
C ASN A 95 0.90 -1.74 -21.05
N THR A 96 1.69 -1.67 -22.11
CA THR A 96 1.39 -0.93 -23.35
C THR A 96 2.00 -1.70 -24.51
N GLU A 97 1.48 -1.50 -25.71
CA GLU A 97 1.97 -2.20 -26.92
C GLU A 97 3.42 -1.79 -27.28
N GLU A 98 3.84 -0.60 -26.87
CA GLU A 98 5.21 -0.12 -27.04
C GLU A 98 6.18 -0.67 -25.97
N THR A 99 7.37 -1.06 -26.41
CA THR A 99 8.44 -1.65 -25.58
C THR A 99 9.26 -0.62 -24.79
N PHE A 100 8.73 0.58 -24.51
CA PHE A 100 9.49 1.55 -23.71
C PHE A 100 9.43 1.19 -22.22
N LYS A 101 10.60 0.99 -21.61
CA LYS A 101 10.73 0.82 -20.16
C LYS A 101 10.48 2.16 -19.46
N THR A 102 9.59 2.15 -18.47
CA THR A 102 9.31 3.31 -17.63
C THR A 102 10.25 3.33 -16.43
N PRO A 103 10.73 4.52 -16.00
CA PRO A 103 11.66 4.61 -14.88
C PRO A 103 10.94 4.13 -13.62
N ARG A 104 11.48 3.14 -12.92
CA ARG A 104 10.82 2.50 -11.78
C ARG A 104 11.58 2.76 -10.50
N ILE A 105 10.87 3.06 -9.41
CA ILE A 105 11.47 3.01 -8.08
C ILE A 105 11.67 1.55 -7.69
N SER A 106 12.91 1.16 -7.51
CA SER A 106 13.29 -0.20 -7.13
C SER A 106 14.57 -0.20 -6.32
N GLY A 107 14.75 -1.28 -5.55
CA GLY A 107 16.03 -1.62 -4.96
C GLY A 107 16.85 -2.52 -5.89
N SER A 108 18.02 -2.92 -5.43
CA SER A 108 18.83 -3.95 -6.10
C SER A 108 19.13 -5.09 -5.13
N ILE A 109 19.23 -6.31 -5.64
CA ILE A 109 19.71 -7.47 -4.91
C ILE A 109 20.65 -8.26 -5.82
N SER A 110 21.80 -8.66 -5.30
CA SER A 110 22.76 -9.51 -5.99
C SER A 110 23.26 -10.60 -5.05
N ILE A 111 23.59 -11.76 -5.61
CA ILE A 111 24.12 -12.90 -4.88
C ILE A 111 25.46 -13.27 -5.51
N ASP A 112 26.51 -13.30 -4.71
CA ASP A 112 27.85 -13.72 -5.07
C ASP A 112 27.94 -15.25 -4.97
N SER A 113 27.81 -15.92 -6.12
CA SER A 113 27.88 -17.39 -6.21
C SER A 113 29.20 -17.98 -5.74
N SER A 114 30.29 -17.19 -5.69
CA SER A 114 31.59 -17.68 -5.20
C SER A 114 31.63 -17.80 -3.67
N LYS A 115 30.87 -16.96 -2.96
CA LYS A 115 30.75 -16.97 -1.50
C LYS A 115 29.57 -17.78 -1.00
N CYS A 116 28.51 -17.90 -1.82
CA CYS A 116 27.30 -18.59 -1.45
C CYS A 116 27.54 -20.09 -1.25
N LYS A 117 27.50 -20.53 0.01
CA LYS A 117 27.37 -21.95 0.35
C LYS A 117 25.88 -22.29 0.46
N PRO A 118 25.35 -23.24 -0.35
CA PRO A 118 23.93 -23.57 -0.36
C PRO A 118 23.40 -23.89 1.05
N CYS A 119 22.35 -23.20 1.47
CA CYS A 119 21.64 -23.40 2.74
C CYS A 119 20.23 -22.78 2.65
N LEU A 120 19.33 -23.14 3.56
CA LEU A 120 17.93 -22.67 3.53
C LEU A 120 17.67 -21.34 4.24
N ILE A 121 18.71 -20.71 4.81
CA ILE A 121 18.55 -19.55 5.72
C ILE A 121 17.84 -18.38 5.03
N CYS A 122 18.26 -18.01 3.82
CA CYS A 122 17.71 -16.84 3.14
C CYS A 122 16.26 -17.05 2.66
N GLU A 123 15.88 -18.27 2.25
CA GLU A 123 14.49 -18.64 1.94
C GLU A 123 13.61 -18.58 3.19
N LYS A 124 14.07 -19.17 4.30
CA LYS A 124 13.31 -19.22 5.56
C LYS A 124 13.22 -17.87 6.28
N THR A 125 14.23 -17.02 6.13
CA THR A 125 14.23 -15.67 6.70
C THR A 125 13.31 -14.72 5.93
N CYS A 126 13.11 -14.92 4.62
CA CYS A 126 12.41 -13.95 3.77
C CYS A 126 10.90 -13.86 4.11
N PRO A 127 10.39 -12.74 4.68
CA PRO A 127 8.98 -12.64 5.07
C PRO A 127 8.01 -12.70 3.90
N ARG A 128 8.51 -12.42 2.69
CA ARG A 128 7.75 -12.46 1.44
C ARG A 128 8.03 -13.68 0.57
N ARG A 129 8.82 -14.64 1.07
CA ARG A 129 9.23 -15.87 0.35
C ARG A 129 9.72 -15.60 -1.07
N ALA A 130 10.46 -14.51 -1.25
CA ALA A 130 10.97 -14.08 -2.55
C ALA A 130 12.26 -14.79 -2.98
N LEU A 131 12.87 -15.55 -2.08
CA LEU A 131 14.07 -16.34 -2.34
C LEU A 131 13.70 -17.80 -2.28
N LYS A 132 14.02 -18.54 -3.35
CA LYS A 132 13.87 -19.98 -3.42
C LYS A 132 15.26 -20.60 -3.53
N VAL A 133 15.62 -21.45 -2.58
CA VAL A 133 16.87 -22.18 -2.60
C VAL A 133 16.59 -23.58 -3.11
N GLU A 134 17.30 -23.95 -4.17
CA GLU A 134 17.30 -25.30 -4.71
C GLU A 134 18.62 -25.95 -4.33
N ILE A 135 18.54 -27.04 -3.56
CA ILE A 135 19.70 -27.74 -3.03
C ILE A 135 19.67 -29.18 -3.56
N GLU A 136 20.74 -29.57 -4.23
CA GLU A 136 20.99 -30.93 -4.68
C GLU A 136 21.96 -31.61 -3.71
N ILE A 137 21.42 -32.50 -2.89
CA ILE A 137 22.16 -33.35 -1.96
C ILE A 137 21.61 -34.77 -2.12
N PRO A 138 22.47 -35.78 -2.38
CA PRO A 138 22.03 -37.18 -2.37
C PRO A 138 21.53 -37.55 -0.98
N ARG A 139 20.45 -38.34 -0.91
CA ARG A 139 19.90 -38.72 0.40
C ARG A 139 20.79 -39.76 1.06
N LYS A 140 20.63 -39.94 2.37
CA LYS A 140 21.36 -40.94 3.15
C LYS A 140 21.31 -42.33 2.50
N GLU A 141 20.15 -42.73 1.98
CA GLU A 141 19.92 -44.05 1.39
C GLU A 141 20.79 -44.29 0.13
N ASP A 142 21.17 -43.22 -0.58
CA ASP A 142 22.02 -43.31 -1.77
C ASP A 142 23.52 -43.37 -1.42
N LEU A 143 23.88 -42.84 -0.25
CA LEU A 143 25.26 -42.69 0.21
C LEU A 143 25.75 -43.85 1.08
N VAL A 144 24.83 -44.51 1.78
CA VAL A 144 25.14 -45.60 2.71
C VAL A 144 24.60 -46.91 2.16
N LYS A 145 25.50 -47.81 1.76
CA LYS A 145 25.15 -49.14 1.27
C LYS A 145 25.50 -50.19 2.33
N TYR A 146 24.53 -51.04 2.64
CA TYR A 146 24.65 -52.09 3.66
C TYR A 146 24.81 -53.46 3.01
N ASP A 147 25.74 -54.26 3.55
CA ASP A 147 25.96 -55.65 3.15
C ASP A 147 25.24 -56.59 4.13
N GLY A 148 23.89 -56.59 4.08
CA GLY A 148 23.04 -57.43 4.93
C GLY A 148 22.04 -56.66 5.80
N GLU A 149 21.74 -57.20 6.99
CA GLU A 149 20.79 -56.59 7.92
C GLU A 149 21.29 -55.24 8.47
N ILE A 150 20.37 -54.28 8.59
CA ILE A 150 20.67 -52.91 9.03
C ILE A 150 20.55 -52.85 10.56
N TRP A 151 21.68 -52.64 11.22
CA TRP A 151 21.73 -52.36 12.66
C TRP A 151 22.90 -51.42 12.98
N ALA A 152 22.72 -50.57 13.98
CA ALA A 152 23.77 -49.69 14.48
C ALA A 152 23.52 -49.34 15.95
N SER A 153 24.60 -49.02 16.66
CA SER A 153 24.58 -48.49 18.01
C SER A 153 25.58 -47.36 18.12
N GLY A 154 25.18 -46.28 18.80
CA GLY A 154 25.96 -45.06 18.84
C GLY A 154 25.34 -44.02 19.75
N GLU A 155 25.91 -42.82 19.69
CA GLU A 155 25.42 -41.64 20.37
C GLU A 155 25.46 -40.45 19.41
N ILE A 156 24.42 -39.62 19.44
CA ILE A 156 24.34 -38.39 18.66
C ILE A 156 23.93 -37.22 19.56
N ARG A 157 24.60 -36.08 19.39
CA ARG A 157 24.30 -34.84 20.13
C ARG A 157 24.36 -33.64 19.20
N ILE A 158 23.47 -32.66 19.43
CA ILE A 158 23.47 -31.38 18.71
C ILE A 158 23.74 -30.26 19.72
N ASP A 159 24.75 -29.45 19.42
CA ASP A 159 25.02 -28.18 20.07
C ASP A 159 24.12 -27.10 19.45
N ILE A 160 23.08 -26.71 20.18
CA ILE A 160 22.07 -25.76 19.70
C ILE A 160 22.67 -24.35 19.56
N ASP A 161 23.67 -23.99 20.37
CA ASP A 161 24.28 -22.66 20.33
C ASP A 161 25.14 -22.48 19.06
N LYS A 162 25.69 -23.57 18.53
CA LYS A 162 26.41 -23.57 17.23
C LYS A 162 25.51 -23.79 16.02
N CYS A 163 24.29 -24.30 16.22
CA CYS A 163 23.40 -24.63 15.12
C CYS A 163 22.79 -23.37 14.51
N ILE A 164 23.09 -23.11 13.23
CA ILE A 164 22.51 -21.98 12.47
C ILE A 164 21.23 -22.35 11.71
N TYR A 165 20.69 -23.55 11.94
CA TYR A 165 19.51 -24.08 11.23
C TYR A 165 19.63 -23.96 9.70
N CYS A 166 20.76 -24.39 9.14
CA CYS A 166 21.00 -24.33 7.69
C CYS A 166 20.10 -25.26 6.86
N GLY A 167 19.50 -26.27 7.49
CA GLY A 167 18.57 -27.21 6.86
C GLY A 167 19.20 -28.40 6.14
N LEU A 168 20.53 -28.44 6.01
CA LEU A 168 21.22 -29.48 5.24
C LEU A 168 21.03 -30.89 5.83
N CYS A 169 21.02 -31.01 7.16
CA CYS A 169 20.82 -32.30 7.84
C CYS A 169 19.40 -32.88 7.66
N GLU A 170 18.36 -32.03 7.64
CA GLU A 170 16.98 -32.45 7.35
C GLU A 170 16.81 -32.87 5.89
N ILE A 171 17.49 -32.22 4.94
CA ILE A 171 17.45 -32.60 3.52
C ILE A 171 18.16 -33.95 3.29
N LEU A 172 19.32 -34.12 3.94
CA LEU A 172 20.16 -35.31 3.78
C LEU A 172 19.54 -36.56 4.40
N CYS A 173 18.97 -36.44 5.61
CA CYS A 173 18.62 -37.60 6.44
C CYS A 173 17.24 -37.42 7.07
N ASN A 174 16.37 -38.41 6.85
CA ASN A 174 15.01 -38.46 7.37
C ASN A 174 14.91 -38.61 8.90
N ALA A 175 16.01 -38.91 9.59
CA ALA A 175 16.07 -38.90 11.05
C ALA A 175 16.01 -37.48 11.62
N PHE A 176 16.38 -36.46 10.85
CA PHE A 176 16.33 -35.07 11.29
C PHE A 176 14.99 -34.42 10.97
N LYS A 177 14.48 -33.67 11.93
CA LYS A 177 13.33 -32.79 11.73
C LYS A 177 13.60 -31.42 12.32
N ILE A 178 13.44 -30.37 11.51
CA ILE A 178 13.55 -28.99 12.00
C ILE A 178 12.15 -28.41 12.11
N GLU A 179 11.86 -27.83 13.27
CA GLU A 179 10.61 -27.09 13.49
C GLU A 179 10.78 -25.65 13.01
N TRP A 180 10.51 -25.44 11.72
CA TRP A 180 10.65 -24.14 11.07
C TRP A 180 9.55 -23.16 11.51
N ILE A 181 9.93 -21.90 11.69
CA ILE A 181 9.02 -20.79 11.93
C ILE A 181 8.58 -20.23 10.57
N ASP A 182 7.27 -20.14 10.35
CA ASP A 182 6.71 -19.67 9.07
C ASP A 182 6.96 -18.17 8.83
N LYS A 183 6.85 -17.37 9.89
CA LYS A 183 7.01 -15.90 9.85
C LYS A 183 7.98 -15.44 10.92
N PRO A 184 9.28 -15.31 10.59
CA PRO A 184 10.26 -14.74 11.50
C PRO A 184 9.85 -13.33 11.91
N THR A 185 10.00 -13.04 13.20
CA THR A 185 9.68 -11.73 13.79
C THR A 185 10.88 -11.18 14.56
N PRO A 186 11.03 -9.85 14.62
CA PRO A 186 12.08 -9.22 15.41
C PRO A 186 11.90 -9.45 16.93
N PRO A 187 12.97 -9.24 17.73
CA PRO A 187 14.27 -8.71 17.32
C PRO A 187 15.21 -9.74 16.68
N GLU A 188 14.97 -11.03 16.94
CA GLU A 188 15.93 -12.09 16.59
C GLU A 188 15.74 -12.61 15.16
N PHE A 189 14.53 -12.53 14.61
CA PHE A 189 14.16 -13.17 13.34
C PHE A 189 14.54 -14.65 13.31
N LYS A 190 14.22 -15.36 14.40
CA LYS A 190 14.40 -16.81 14.51
C LYS A 190 13.66 -17.51 13.34
N ILE A 191 14.36 -18.45 12.71
CA ILE A 191 13.83 -19.25 11.59
C ILE A 191 13.37 -20.64 12.03
N ALA A 192 13.72 -21.08 13.23
CA ALA A 192 13.33 -22.37 13.79
C ALA A 192 13.16 -22.29 15.32
N ASN A 193 12.27 -23.14 15.85
CA ASN A 193 12.08 -23.35 17.29
C ASN A 193 13.04 -24.40 17.85
N GLY A 194 13.41 -25.39 17.04
CA GLY A 194 14.21 -26.52 17.46
C GLY A 194 14.58 -27.46 16.33
N ILE A 195 15.48 -28.39 16.63
CA ILE A 195 15.91 -29.48 15.76
C ILE A 195 15.81 -30.78 16.56
N PHE A 196 15.19 -31.79 15.98
CA PHE A 196 14.89 -33.08 16.61
C PHE A 196 15.51 -34.21 15.80
N ILE A 197 15.92 -35.28 16.50
CA ILE A 197 16.45 -36.50 15.91
C ILE A 197 15.56 -37.66 16.32
N ASP A 198 15.15 -38.45 15.34
CA ASP A 198 14.53 -39.76 15.54
C ASP A 198 15.65 -40.81 15.60
N GLU A 199 16.01 -41.23 16.83
CA GLU A 199 17.11 -42.18 17.06
C GLU A 199 16.83 -43.57 16.46
N ASP A 200 15.55 -43.96 16.31
CA ASP A 200 15.18 -45.24 15.69
C ASP A 200 15.52 -45.27 14.19
N LYS A 201 15.59 -44.10 13.55
CA LYS A 201 15.99 -43.93 12.14
C LYS A 201 17.47 -43.58 11.97
N CYS A 202 18.16 -43.31 13.07
CA CYS A 202 19.57 -42.95 13.05
C CYS A 202 20.46 -44.20 13.06
N ASP A 203 21.29 -44.32 12.03
CA ASP A 203 22.27 -45.40 11.93
C ASP A 203 23.69 -44.93 12.32
N TYR A 204 23.83 -43.72 12.86
CA TYR A 204 25.11 -43.13 13.26
C TYR A 204 26.16 -43.14 12.13
N CYS A 205 25.76 -42.94 10.87
CA CYS A 205 26.66 -42.92 9.70
C CYS A 205 27.58 -41.68 9.58
N GLU A 206 27.51 -40.74 10.52
CA GLU A 206 28.31 -39.51 10.58
C GLU A 206 28.15 -38.51 9.42
N LEU A 207 27.36 -38.81 8.39
CA LEU A 207 27.15 -37.90 7.25
C LEU A 207 26.62 -36.52 7.65
N CYS A 208 25.74 -36.46 8.65
CA CYS A 208 25.20 -35.19 9.18
C CYS A 208 26.27 -34.30 9.82
N ARG A 209 27.30 -34.89 10.43
CA ARG A 209 28.47 -34.17 10.97
C ARG A 209 29.31 -33.58 9.84
N GLU A 210 29.59 -34.36 8.81
CA GLU A 210 30.40 -33.95 7.65
C GLU A 210 29.80 -32.77 6.88
N ILE A 211 28.47 -32.71 6.74
CA ILE A 211 27.81 -31.60 6.03
C ILE A 211 27.57 -30.36 6.92
N CYS A 212 27.80 -30.46 8.23
CA CYS A 212 27.46 -29.38 9.16
C CYS A 212 28.49 -28.23 9.05
N PRO A 213 28.10 -27.03 8.56
CA PRO A 213 29.04 -25.95 8.33
C PRO A 213 29.60 -25.32 9.61
N THR A 214 28.97 -25.59 10.77
CA THR A 214 29.35 -25.03 12.07
C THR A 214 29.79 -26.09 13.08
N GLU A 215 29.94 -27.35 12.63
CA GLU A 215 30.35 -28.47 13.49
C GLU A 215 29.45 -28.64 14.73
N ALA A 216 28.17 -28.29 14.60
CA ALA A 216 27.20 -28.36 15.68
C ALA A 216 26.78 -29.80 16.03
N ILE A 217 27.08 -30.78 15.18
CA ILE A 217 26.61 -32.16 15.34
C ILE A 217 27.78 -33.07 15.70
N SER A 218 27.66 -33.78 16.81
CA SER A 218 28.60 -34.80 17.27
C SER A 218 27.96 -36.18 17.14
N VAL A 219 28.64 -37.11 16.47
CA VAL A 219 28.18 -38.49 16.28
C VAL A 219 29.30 -39.44 16.69
N LYS A 220 28.95 -40.50 17.41
CA LYS A 220 29.84 -41.64 17.73
C LYS A 220 29.15 -42.92 17.33
N CYS A 221 29.74 -43.69 16.42
CA CYS A 221 29.30 -45.03 16.09
C CYS A 221 30.12 -46.06 16.89
N PHE A 222 29.47 -46.89 17.72
CA PHE A 222 30.15 -47.94 18.48
C PHE A 222 30.20 -49.26 17.72
N LYS A 223 29.08 -49.66 17.14
CA LYS A 223 28.95 -50.88 16.32
C LYS A 223 27.92 -50.65 15.23
N SER A 224 28.16 -51.20 14.05
CA SER A 224 27.20 -51.17 12.95
C SER A 224 27.37 -52.40 12.07
N ALA A 225 26.34 -52.68 11.26
CA ALA A 225 26.47 -53.52 10.09
C ALA A 225 27.61 -53.04 9.17
N LEU A 226 28.18 -53.97 8.41
CA LEU A 226 29.15 -53.64 7.36
C LEU A 226 28.48 -52.72 6.34
N ARG A 227 29.11 -51.57 6.11
CA ARG A 227 28.57 -50.53 5.24
C ARG A 227 29.66 -49.75 4.56
N THR A 228 29.35 -49.31 3.34
CA THR A 228 30.17 -48.35 2.60
C THR A 228 29.50 -46.99 2.62
N ILE A 229 30.24 -45.95 2.99
CA ILE A 229 29.73 -44.57 3.11
C ILE A 229 30.46 -43.69 2.09
N ALA A 230 29.71 -43.13 1.14
CA ALA A 230 30.22 -42.17 0.19
C ALA A 230 30.15 -40.74 0.74
N LYS A 231 31.10 -39.88 0.32
CA LYS A 231 31.10 -38.47 0.73
C LYS A 231 29.96 -37.70 0.06
N PRO A 232 29.21 -36.88 0.83
CA PRO A 232 28.15 -36.06 0.27
C PRO A 232 28.75 -34.91 -0.56
N LYS A 233 28.16 -34.65 -1.73
CA LYS A 233 28.45 -33.44 -2.52
C LYS A 233 27.22 -32.54 -2.46
N VAL A 234 27.43 -31.31 -2.03
CA VAL A 234 26.37 -30.31 -1.94
C VAL A 234 26.49 -29.36 -3.12
N LYS A 235 25.43 -29.25 -3.92
CA LYS A 235 25.26 -28.19 -4.91
C LYS A 235 23.96 -27.45 -4.62
N GLY A 236 23.89 -26.21 -5.06
CA GLY A 236 22.63 -25.49 -4.97
C GLY A 236 22.72 -24.09 -5.57
N GLU A 237 21.54 -23.55 -5.86
CA GLU A 237 21.34 -22.24 -6.43
C GLU A 237 20.24 -21.50 -5.67
N VAL A 238 20.28 -20.17 -5.77
CA VAL A 238 19.26 -19.30 -5.17
C VAL A 238 18.56 -18.53 -6.28
N LYS A 239 17.28 -18.80 -6.46
CA LYS A 239 16.40 -18.07 -7.39
C LYS A 239 15.70 -16.94 -6.66
N ILE A 240 15.70 -15.76 -7.27
CA ILE A 240 15.05 -14.55 -6.72
C ILE A 240 13.79 -14.26 -7.52
N ASP A 241 12.62 -14.28 -6.87
CA ASP A 241 11.41 -13.71 -7.44
C ASP A 241 11.44 -12.18 -7.28
N VAL A 242 11.84 -11.51 -8.35
CA VAL A 242 11.86 -10.04 -8.47
C VAL A 242 10.47 -9.41 -8.32
N ASN A 243 9.40 -10.17 -8.53
CA ASN A 243 8.07 -9.63 -8.28
C ASN A 243 7.84 -9.50 -6.79
N SER A 244 8.16 -10.52 -6.00
CA SER A 244 7.85 -10.59 -4.56
C SER A 244 8.90 -9.92 -3.67
N CYS A 245 10.15 -9.83 -4.12
CA CYS A 245 11.22 -9.13 -3.40
C CYS A 245 10.93 -7.63 -3.29
N ILE A 246 11.18 -7.05 -2.12
CA ILE A 246 11.07 -5.61 -1.88
C ILE A 246 12.36 -5.00 -1.32
N TRP A 247 13.46 -5.75 -1.41
CA TRP A 247 14.82 -5.30 -1.05
C TRP A 247 14.96 -4.81 0.40
N CYS A 248 14.36 -5.52 1.36
CA CYS A 248 14.42 -5.14 2.78
C CYS A 248 15.81 -5.35 3.42
N GLY A 249 16.63 -6.25 2.87
CA GLY A 249 17.98 -6.54 3.38
C GLY A 249 18.07 -7.61 4.46
N LEU A 250 16.95 -8.21 4.91
CA LEU A 250 16.97 -9.30 5.91
C LEU A 250 17.86 -10.48 5.48
N CYS A 251 17.77 -10.90 4.22
CA CYS A 251 18.59 -11.98 3.68
C CYS A 251 20.08 -11.64 3.62
N MET A 252 20.43 -10.37 3.36
CA MET A 252 21.81 -9.88 3.42
C MET A 252 22.37 -9.96 4.83
N ASP A 253 21.59 -9.51 5.83
CA ASP A 253 22.02 -9.53 7.23
C ASP A 253 22.14 -10.95 7.80
N LYS A 254 21.18 -11.83 7.50
CA LYS A 254 21.18 -13.21 8.02
C LYS A 254 22.07 -14.18 7.26
N CYS A 255 22.72 -13.77 6.16
CA CYS A 255 23.59 -14.64 5.39
C CYS A 255 24.92 -14.88 6.14
N PRO A 256 25.23 -16.11 6.59
CA PRO A 256 26.49 -16.38 7.31
C PRO A 256 27.73 -16.12 6.46
N GLN A 257 27.61 -16.28 5.15
CA GLN A 257 28.72 -16.11 4.19
C GLN A 257 28.83 -14.68 3.64
N LYS A 258 27.91 -13.77 4.01
CA LYS A 258 27.82 -12.40 3.46
C LYS A 258 27.83 -12.38 1.92
N ALA A 259 27.14 -13.35 1.31
CA ALA A 259 27.10 -13.53 -0.15
C ALA A 259 26.03 -12.68 -0.83
N ILE A 260 25.14 -12.03 -0.08
CA ILE A 260 24.00 -11.28 -0.63
C ILE A 260 24.25 -9.79 -0.38
N GLU A 261 24.10 -8.96 -1.41
CA GLU A 261 24.08 -7.50 -1.28
C GLU A 261 22.68 -6.99 -1.63
N THR A 262 22.18 -6.02 -0.88
CA THR A 262 20.85 -5.43 -1.12
C THR A 262 20.85 -3.92 -0.92
N LYS A 263 20.27 -3.20 -1.88
CA LYS A 263 19.99 -1.76 -1.78
C LYS A 263 18.48 -1.54 -1.73
N LYS A 264 18.00 -0.84 -0.71
CA LYS A 264 16.56 -0.53 -0.52
C LYS A 264 16.04 0.42 -1.60
N PRO A 265 14.73 0.42 -1.91
CA PRO A 265 14.14 1.39 -2.83
C PRO A 265 14.09 2.83 -2.28
N PHE A 266 14.02 2.97 -0.96
CA PHE A 266 13.93 4.25 -0.27
C PHE A 266 14.96 4.35 0.85
N THR A 267 15.45 5.56 1.09
CA THR A 267 16.14 5.94 2.33
C THR A 267 15.21 6.81 3.15
N GLY A 268 15.24 6.66 4.47
CA GLY A 268 14.26 7.29 5.34
C GLY A 268 14.41 6.84 6.78
N GLU A 269 13.39 7.16 7.56
CA GLU A 269 13.24 6.79 8.96
C GLU A 269 11.77 6.53 9.28
N ILE A 270 11.53 5.74 10.33
CA ILE A 270 10.22 5.57 10.94
C ILE A 270 10.27 6.06 12.38
N ARG A 271 9.32 6.90 12.79
CA ARG A 271 9.25 7.47 14.13
C ARG A 271 7.92 7.14 14.80
N ILE A 272 7.99 6.84 16.09
CA ILE A 272 6.83 6.71 16.97
C ILE A 272 6.66 8.07 17.65
N VAL A 273 5.66 8.84 17.23
CA VAL A 273 5.50 10.26 17.61
C VAL A 273 4.50 10.49 18.75
N LYS A 274 3.62 9.52 19.01
CA LYS A 274 2.58 9.57 20.05
C LYS A 274 2.55 8.24 20.81
N PRO A 275 3.64 7.81 21.47
CA PRO A 275 3.73 6.50 22.11
C PRO A 275 2.63 6.26 23.16
N GLU A 276 2.15 7.32 23.80
CA GLU A 276 1.09 7.31 24.81
C GLU A 276 -0.27 6.85 24.27
N LYS A 277 -0.53 7.03 22.97
CA LYS A 277 -1.78 6.58 22.31
C LYS A 277 -1.70 5.16 21.76
N CYS A 278 -0.56 4.50 21.90
CA CYS A 278 -0.35 3.17 21.36
C CYS A 278 -0.68 2.12 22.41
N ASP A 279 -1.61 1.23 22.08
CA ASP A 279 -1.81 -0.01 22.82
C ASP A 279 -1.65 -1.24 21.90
N PRO A 280 -0.55 -1.99 22.00
CA PRO A 280 -0.33 -3.19 21.18
C PRO A 280 -1.29 -4.34 21.51
N SER A 281 -1.96 -4.32 22.66
CA SER A 281 -3.02 -5.27 23.00
C SER A 281 -4.32 -4.99 22.24
N GLY A 282 -4.49 -3.75 21.73
CA GLY A 282 -5.65 -3.30 20.98
C GLY A 282 -5.61 -3.63 19.48
N CYS A 283 -5.49 -2.60 18.64
CA CYS A 283 -5.77 -2.72 17.19
C CYS A 283 -4.85 -3.66 16.41
N LYS A 284 -3.56 -3.75 16.77
CA LYS A 284 -2.51 -4.51 16.04
C LYS A 284 -2.38 -4.19 14.54
N ASN A 285 -2.95 -3.09 14.07
CA ASN A 285 -2.97 -2.72 12.65
C ASN A 285 -1.57 -2.63 12.02
N CYS A 286 -0.59 -2.06 12.72
CA CYS A 286 0.78 -1.97 12.21
C CYS A 286 1.47 -3.33 12.07
N PHE A 287 1.18 -4.29 12.96
CA PHE A 287 1.69 -5.65 12.90
C PHE A 287 1.09 -6.40 11.71
N ASN A 288 -0.22 -6.28 11.50
CA ASN A 288 -0.93 -6.98 10.44
C ASN A 288 -0.64 -6.45 9.04
N ILE A 289 -0.49 -5.14 8.88
CA ILE A 289 -0.29 -4.51 7.56
C ILE A 289 1.17 -4.56 7.09
N CYS A 290 2.13 -4.75 8.01
CA CYS A 290 3.55 -4.70 7.68
C CYS A 290 3.95 -5.94 6.86
N PRO A 291 4.36 -5.80 5.59
CA PRO A 291 4.72 -6.95 4.74
C PRO A 291 6.03 -7.62 5.15
N LEU A 292 6.74 -7.06 6.14
CA LEU A 292 8.04 -7.51 6.63
C LEU A 292 7.99 -7.94 8.11
N ASN A 293 6.81 -7.86 8.75
CA ASN A 293 6.62 -8.18 10.17
C ASN A 293 7.60 -7.48 11.12
N LEU A 294 7.93 -6.20 10.88
CA LEU A 294 9.00 -5.50 11.60
C LEU A 294 8.63 -4.97 12.99
N PHE A 295 7.35 -5.03 13.36
CA PHE A 295 6.87 -4.52 14.64
C PHE A 295 6.93 -5.59 15.71
N TYR A 296 7.39 -5.22 16.91
CA TYR A 296 7.43 -6.09 18.08
C TYR A 296 7.11 -5.29 19.35
N THR A 297 6.67 -5.97 20.40
CA THR A 297 6.39 -5.34 21.70
C THR A 297 7.68 -5.03 22.44
N ALA A 298 7.78 -3.84 23.02
CA ALA A 298 8.93 -3.47 23.83
C ALA A 298 8.88 -4.16 25.20
N ARG A 299 10.04 -4.58 25.72
CA ARG A 299 10.18 -4.98 27.14
C ARG A 299 10.17 -3.73 28.01
N ILE A 300 9.52 -3.81 29.17
CA ILE A 300 9.42 -2.71 30.14
C ILE A 300 10.70 -2.71 30.99
N PRO A 301 11.29 -1.53 31.31
CA PRO A 301 10.82 -0.19 31.01
C PRO A 301 11.22 0.28 29.59
N SER A 302 10.26 0.83 28.85
CA SER A 302 10.47 1.43 27.52
C SER A 302 9.49 2.58 27.33
N GLU A 303 9.95 3.68 26.72
CA GLU A 303 9.14 4.88 26.44
C GLU A 303 7.95 4.57 25.51
N SER A 304 8.17 3.69 24.54
CA SER A 304 7.12 3.17 23.65
C SER A 304 6.80 1.71 23.98
N ARG A 305 5.52 1.34 23.87
CA ARG A 305 5.04 -0.04 24.01
C ARG A 305 5.38 -0.93 22.80
N ILE A 306 5.66 -0.32 21.65
CA ILE A 306 6.07 -1.02 20.43
C ILE A 306 7.45 -0.53 19.98
N LYS A 307 8.19 -1.40 19.31
CA LYS A 307 9.43 -1.10 18.61
C LYS A 307 9.35 -1.61 17.18
N VAL A 308 10.23 -1.10 16.33
CA VAL A 308 10.35 -1.45 14.92
C VAL A 308 11.79 -1.81 14.64
N ALA A 309 12.02 -2.91 13.94
CA ALA A 309 13.32 -3.18 13.32
C ALA A 309 13.48 -2.30 12.07
N ASP A 310 13.88 -1.04 12.29
CA ASP A 310 13.96 -0.01 11.25
C ASP A 310 15.04 -0.29 10.20
N GLU A 311 16.06 -1.06 10.58
CA GLU A 311 17.18 -1.48 9.76
C GLU A 311 16.75 -2.30 8.56
N TYR A 312 15.54 -2.90 8.59
CA TYR A 312 14.94 -3.63 7.47
C TYR A 312 13.72 -2.91 6.85
N CYS A 313 13.30 -1.77 7.42
CA CYS A 313 12.17 -1.00 6.91
C CYS A 313 12.49 -0.43 5.52
N VAL A 314 11.54 -0.57 4.58
CA VAL A 314 11.61 0.01 3.23
C VAL A 314 10.86 1.34 3.11
N TYR A 315 10.39 1.89 4.22
CA TYR A 315 9.71 3.18 4.31
C TYR A 315 8.49 3.33 3.39
N CYS A 316 7.72 2.25 3.20
CA CYS A 316 6.55 2.28 2.31
C CYS A 316 5.41 3.15 2.85
N GLY A 317 5.24 3.24 4.18
CA GLY A 317 4.19 4.04 4.83
C GLY A 317 2.86 3.31 5.10
N ALA A 318 2.74 2.02 4.78
CA ALA A 318 1.51 1.25 5.02
C ALA A 318 1.05 1.28 6.49
N CYS A 319 1.99 1.18 7.43
CA CYS A 319 1.71 1.26 8.87
C CYS A 319 1.15 2.63 9.31
N VAL A 320 1.53 3.71 8.63
CA VAL A 320 1.03 5.06 8.91
C VAL A 320 -0.47 5.13 8.55
N ASN A 321 -0.82 4.68 7.33
CA ASN A 321 -2.21 4.67 6.86
C ASN A 321 -3.10 3.73 7.68
N ALA A 322 -2.53 2.64 8.19
CA ALA A 322 -3.24 1.67 9.00
C ALA A 322 -3.45 2.12 10.46
N CYS A 323 -2.68 3.09 10.96
CA CYS A 323 -2.75 3.50 12.36
C CYS A 323 -3.96 4.42 12.61
N PRO A 324 -4.95 4.00 13.43
CA PRO A 324 -6.11 4.85 13.73
C PRO A 324 -5.77 6.04 14.63
N TYR A 325 -4.68 5.95 15.40
CA TYR A 325 -4.25 6.97 16.37
C TYR A 325 -3.07 7.82 15.89
N GLU A 326 -2.63 7.63 14.64
CA GLU A 326 -1.53 8.40 14.00
C GLU A 326 -0.24 8.40 14.84
N VAL A 327 0.07 7.27 15.45
CA VAL A 327 1.26 7.06 16.30
C VAL A 327 2.54 7.00 15.47
N LEU A 328 2.44 6.57 14.22
CA LEU A 328 3.58 6.30 13.35
C LEU A 328 3.75 7.39 12.30
N LYS A 329 4.99 7.83 12.07
CA LYS A 329 5.37 8.65 10.92
C LYS A 329 6.51 8.00 10.16
N VAL A 330 6.46 8.09 8.83
CA VAL A 330 7.54 7.65 7.93
C VAL A 330 8.02 8.86 7.15
N ASN A 331 9.29 9.20 7.30
CA ASN A 331 9.94 10.26 6.53
C ASN A 331 10.87 9.61 5.51
N ARG A 332 10.79 10.03 4.24
CA ARG A 332 11.69 9.57 3.18
C ARG A 332 12.67 10.67 2.83
N PHE A 333 13.95 10.35 2.78
CA PHE A 333 15.03 11.26 2.43
C PHE A 333 15.43 11.16 0.96
N GLY A 334 15.26 9.97 0.37
CA GLY A 334 15.61 9.69 -1.02
C GLY A 334 14.98 8.38 -1.52
N PHE A 335 15.15 8.14 -2.82
CA PHE A 335 14.69 6.94 -3.51
C PHE A 335 15.71 6.52 -4.58
N ASN A 336 15.71 5.24 -4.93
CA ASN A 336 16.49 4.69 -6.02
C ASN A 336 15.59 4.49 -7.25
N ILE A 337 16.11 4.78 -8.44
CA ILE A 337 15.42 4.56 -9.73
C ILE A 337 16.25 3.60 -10.57
N GLU A 338 15.58 2.62 -11.16
CA GLU A 338 16.13 1.75 -12.21
C GLU A 338 16.27 2.55 -13.51
N GLU A 339 17.52 2.78 -13.93
CA GLU A 339 17.98 3.24 -15.25
C GLU A 339 17.20 4.41 -15.92
N ASN A 340 17.86 5.56 -16.06
CA ASN A 340 17.25 6.80 -16.53
C ASN A 340 17.23 6.88 -18.08
N LYS A 341 16.05 6.75 -18.70
CA LYS A 341 15.82 6.99 -20.15
C LYS A 341 15.19 8.37 -20.41
N PRO A 342 15.14 8.90 -21.66
CA PRO A 342 14.95 10.33 -21.96
C PRO A 342 13.75 11.03 -21.29
N TRP A 343 12.66 10.29 -21.05
CA TRP A 343 11.43 10.79 -20.44
C TRP A 343 11.48 10.90 -18.91
N GLY A 344 12.59 10.48 -18.28
CA GLY A 344 12.76 10.44 -16.83
C GLY A 344 12.59 11.79 -16.13
N LYS A 345 12.81 12.91 -16.82
CA LYS A 345 12.66 14.26 -16.24
C LYS A 345 11.22 14.60 -15.83
N SER A 346 10.21 14.21 -16.62
CA SER A 346 8.81 14.51 -16.30
C SER A 346 8.27 13.59 -15.19
N TYR A 347 8.73 12.33 -15.16
CA TYR A 347 8.40 11.37 -14.11
C TYR A 347 9.09 11.70 -12.78
N SER A 348 10.36 12.15 -12.83
CA SER A 348 11.14 12.46 -11.64
C SER A 348 10.52 13.58 -10.82
N GLU A 349 9.88 14.57 -11.46
CA GLU A 349 9.14 15.63 -10.77
C GLU A 349 8.02 15.05 -9.89
N MET A 350 7.22 14.10 -10.40
CA MET A 350 6.17 13.47 -9.62
C MET A 350 6.73 12.64 -8.45
N TYR A 351 7.89 12.00 -8.63
CA TYR A 351 8.53 11.23 -7.56
C TYR A 351 9.02 12.12 -6.42
N MET A 352 9.34 13.39 -6.68
CA MET A 352 9.71 14.33 -5.62
C MET A 352 8.59 14.54 -4.59
N LYS A 353 7.33 14.27 -4.93
CA LYS A 353 6.22 14.27 -3.96
C LYS A 353 6.44 13.24 -2.83
N LEU A 354 7.09 12.11 -3.13
CA LEU A 354 7.33 11.02 -2.16
C LEU A 354 8.31 11.41 -1.04
N ILE A 355 9.16 12.41 -1.29
CA ILE A 355 10.15 12.94 -0.35
C ILE A 355 9.85 14.38 0.08
N GLY A 356 8.67 14.91 -0.25
CA GLY A 356 8.25 16.27 0.12
C GLY A 356 9.02 17.40 -0.57
N LYS A 357 9.74 17.12 -1.67
CA LYS A 357 10.54 18.12 -2.42
C LYS A 357 9.90 18.58 -3.73
N TYR A 358 8.63 18.23 -3.96
CA TYR A 358 7.92 18.65 -5.16
C TYR A 358 7.74 20.18 -5.16
N LYS A 359 8.17 20.82 -6.25
CA LYS A 359 7.91 22.24 -6.51
C LYS A 359 6.97 22.33 -7.72
N PRO A 360 5.74 22.86 -7.56
CA PRO A 360 4.86 23.06 -8.70
C PRO A 360 5.51 24.07 -9.64
N LYS A 361 5.56 23.76 -10.94
CA LYS A 361 5.98 24.73 -11.95
C LYS A 361 4.90 25.79 -12.07
N ILE A 362 5.25 27.02 -11.70
CA ILE A 362 4.43 28.19 -12.01
C ILE A 362 4.63 28.43 -13.51
N ILE A 363 3.63 28.08 -14.31
CA ILE A 363 3.64 28.41 -15.73
C ILE A 363 3.21 29.87 -15.83
N GLU A 364 4.19 30.76 -15.97
CA GLU A 364 3.93 32.13 -16.38
C GLU A 364 3.49 32.10 -17.84
N TYR A 365 2.18 32.07 -18.06
CA TYR A 365 1.65 32.33 -19.40
C TYR A 365 2.01 33.78 -19.73
N PRO A 366 2.66 34.05 -20.89
CA PRO A 366 2.74 35.42 -21.36
C PRO A 366 1.30 35.87 -21.59
N ILE A 367 0.80 36.70 -20.69
CA ILE A 367 -0.51 37.33 -20.87
C ILE A 367 -0.35 38.20 -22.11
N ARG A 368 -0.79 37.70 -23.27
CA ARG A 368 -1.03 38.57 -24.41
C ARG A 368 -2.10 39.54 -23.95
N LYS A 369 -1.68 40.75 -23.56
CA LYS A 369 -2.58 41.89 -23.41
C LYS A 369 -3.14 42.17 -24.80
N LEU A 370 -4.23 41.49 -25.13
CA LEU A 370 -5.07 41.91 -26.23
C LEU A 370 -5.63 43.26 -25.81
N ALA A 371 -5.14 44.32 -26.44
CA ALA A 371 -5.79 45.62 -26.38
C ALA A 371 -7.13 45.45 -27.11
N VAL A 372 -8.13 44.94 -26.41
CA VAL A 372 -9.50 45.00 -26.89
C VAL A 372 -9.87 46.48 -26.85
N PRO A 373 -10.20 47.13 -27.97
CA PRO A 373 -10.72 48.48 -27.92
C PRO A 373 -11.98 48.41 -27.07
N ILE A 374 -11.91 48.97 -25.86
CA ILE A 374 -13.07 49.14 -25.00
C ILE A 374 -13.96 50.12 -25.76
N ARG A 375 -14.92 49.60 -26.54
CA ARG A 375 -16.03 50.43 -26.99
C ARG A 375 -16.69 50.89 -25.70
N LYS A 376 -16.58 52.18 -25.39
CA LYS A 376 -17.45 52.80 -24.40
C LYS A 376 -18.86 52.52 -24.89
N ILE A 377 -19.52 51.56 -24.24
CA ILE A 377 -20.96 51.47 -24.32
C ILE A 377 -21.40 52.76 -23.64
N ILE A 378 -21.76 53.76 -24.45
CA ILE A 378 -22.47 54.92 -23.95
C ILE A 378 -23.78 54.32 -23.43
N PRO A 379 -24.02 54.29 -22.12
CA PRO A 379 -25.31 53.85 -21.61
C PRO A 379 -26.33 54.71 -22.35
N GLN A 380 -27.28 54.08 -23.04
CA GLN A 380 -28.41 54.84 -23.57
C GLN A 380 -28.97 55.65 -22.41
N GLU A 381 -29.24 56.93 -22.63
CA GLU A 381 -29.96 57.72 -21.63
C GLU A 381 -31.21 56.94 -21.27
N ILE A 382 -31.25 56.44 -20.04
CA ILE A 382 -32.46 55.86 -19.49
C ILE A 382 -33.45 57.02 -19.52
N GLY A 383 -34.40 56.97 -20.45
CA GLY A 383 -35.42 57.99 -20.57
C GLY A 383 -35.99 58.28 -19.18
N LYS A 384 -36.16 59.57 -18.84
CA LYS A 384 -36.68 59.99 -17.55
C LYS A 384 -37.89 59.13 -17.20
N ALA A 385 -37.92 58.61 -15.97
CA ALA A 385 -39.07 57.86 -15.47
C ALA A 385 -40.34 58.63 -15.83
N VAL A 386 -41.24 58.00 -16.59
CA VAL A 386 -42.52 58.59 -16.97
C VAL A 386 -43.21 58.97 -15.67
N GLN A 387 -43.44 60.27 -15.46
CA GLN A 387 -44.20 60.69 -14.29
C GLN A 387 -45.58 60.03 -14.35
N PRO A 388 -46.09 59.47 -13.25
CA PRO A 388 -47.42 58.87 -13.24
C PRO A 388 -48.43 59.90 -13.78
N LEU A 389 -49.22 59.50 -14.77
CA LEU A 389 -50.32 60.32 -15.30
C LEU A 389 -51.17 60.81 -14.12
N VAL A 390 -51.66 62.06 -14.17
CA VAL A 390 -52.43 62.71 -13.08
C VAL A 390 -53.58 61.81 -12.59
N GLU A 391 -54.17 61.02 -13.48
CA GLU A 391 -55.22 60.03 -13.22
C GLU A 391 -54.83 58.96 -12.18
N PHE A 392 -53.54 58.63 -12.04
CA PHE A 392 -53.08 57.66 -11.04
C PHE A 392 -53.22 58.16 -9.61
N ARG A 393 -53.17 59.47 -9.36
CA ARG A 393 -53.38 60.02 -8.01
C ARG A 393 -54.83 59.84 -7.56
N GLU A 394 -55.78 60.15 -8.42
CA GLU A 394 -57.20 60.00 -8.10
C GLU A 394 -57.59 58.54 -7.91
N ILE A 395 -57.04 57.64 -8.75
CA ILE A 395 -57.26 56.20 -8.61
C ILE A 395 -56.67 55.70 -7.28
N LYS A 396 -55.47 56.14 -6.93
CA LYS A 396 -54.82 55.76 -5.67
C LYS A 396 -55.61 56.24 -4.45
N GLU A 397 -56.09 57.48 -4.44
CA GLU A 397 -56.93 57.99 -3.35
C GLU A 397 -58.24 57.20 -3.18
N ARG A 398 -58.83 56.73 -4.28
CA ARG A 398 -60.03 55.87 -4.22
C ARG A 398 -59.71 54.49 -3.67
N ILE A 399 -58.57 53.90 -4.05
CA ILE A 399 -58.09 52.62 -3.55
C ILE A 399 -57.78 52.72 -2.06
N ASP A 400 -57.07 53.75 -1.62
CA ASP A 400 -56.69 53.95 -0.21
C ASP A 400 -57.96 54.08 0.68
N LYS A 401 -58.99 54.82 0.23
CA LYS A 401 -60.28 54.89 0.93
C LYS A 401 -61.03 53.55 0.97
N LEU A 402 -60.96 52.77 -0.11
CA LEU A 402 -61.54 51.43 -0.16
C LEU A 402 -60.81 50.47 0.78
N GLU A 403 -59.49 50.56 0.87
CA GLU A 403 -58.67 49.74 1.74
C GLU A 403 -58.97 50.03 3.21
N GLU A 404 -59.15 51.30 3.57
CA GLU A 404 -59.56 51.71 4.92
C GLU A 404 -60.96 51.17 5.27
N LEU A 405 -61.92 51.22 4.34
CA LEU A 405 -63.26 50.66 4.54
C LEU A 405 -63.24 49.13 4.67
N ILE A 406 -62.47 48.44 3.81
CA ILE A 406 -62.33 46.99 3.84
C ILE A 406 -61.51 46.54 5.05
N SER A 407 -60.70 47.39 5.67
CA SER A 407 -59.97 47.05 6.89
C SER A 407 -60.89 46.73 8.09
N SER A 408 -62.11 47.29 8.10
CA SER A 408 -63.09 47.05 9.16
C SER A 408 -63.65 45.63 9.11
N ARG A 409 -63.54 44.91 10.25
CA ARG A 409 -64.07 43.55 10.42
C ARG A 409 -65.57 43.46 10.10
N THR A 410 -66.35 44.49 10.48
CA THR A 410 -67.79 44.55 10.23
C THR A 410 -68.11 44.64 8.74
N VAL A 411 -67.33 45.43 8.00
CA VAL A 411 -67.49 45.60 6.55
C VAL A 411 -67.12 44.31 5.81
N ARG A 412 -66.03 43.63 6.20
CA ARG A 412 -65.64 42.33 5.61
C ARG A 412 -66.75 41.28 5.77
N ILE A 413 -67.33 41.16 6.97
CA ILE A 413 -68.41 40.20 7.25
C ILE A 413 -69.66 40.48 6.41
N LEU A 414 -70.00 41.76 6.20
CA LEU A 414 -71.15 42.15 5.37
C LEU A 414 -70.93 41.86 3.88
N ILE A 415 -69.70 42.04 3.39
CA ILE A 415 -69.30 41.69 2.02
C ILE A 415 -69.35 40.17 1.81
N GLU A 416 -68.77 39.38 2.73
CA GLU A 416 -68.78 37.90 2.67
C GLU A 416 -70.19 37.32 2.68
N ARG A 417 -71.15 37.97 3.35
CA ARG A 417 -72.56 37.57 3.39
C ARG A 417 -73.39 38.06 2.20
N GLY A 418 -72.79 38.79 1.26
CA GLY A 418 -73.49 39.33 0.08
C GLY A 418 -74.47 40.47 0.39
N GLU A 419 -74.45 41.03 1.60
CA GLU A 419 -75.38 42.08 2.06
C GLU A 419 -74.89 43.50 1.73
N ILE A 420 -74.44 43.71 0.49
CA ILE A 420 -73.79 44.95 0.03
C ILE A 420 -74.69 46.19 0.22
N LYS A 421 -76.01 46.03 0.17
CA LYS A 421 -76.99 47.13 0.36
C LYS A 421 -76.94 47.77 1.75
N ARG A 422 -76.41 47.08 2.78
CA ARG A 422 -76.25 47.61 4.15
C ARG A 422 -74.97 48.43 4.37
N LEU A 423 -74.06 48.46 3.38
CA LEU A 423 -72.83 49.26 3.45
C LEU A 423 -73.11 50.76 3.29
N SER A 424 -74.12 51.14 2.52
CA SER A 424 -74.50 52.55 2.29
C SER A 424 -75.06 53.23 3.54
N SER A 425 -75.63 52.48 4.50
CA SER A 425 -76.11 52.99 5.78
C SER A 425 -75.00 53.21 6.82
N LEU A 426 -73.86 52.50 6.71
CA LEU A 426 -72.70 52.67 7.59
C LEU A 426 -71.84 53.89 7.20
N GLY A 427 -71.79 54.23 5.90
CA GLY A 427 -71.07 55.40 5.40
C GLY A 427 -71.58 56.76 5.93
N LYS A 428 -72.83 56.84 6.41
CA LYS A 428 -73.40 58.06 7.03
C LYS A 428 -73.05 58.24 8.51
N LEU A 429 -72.65 57.18 9.22
CA LEU A 429 -72.29 57.23 10.65
C LEU A 429 -70.83 57.67 10.91
N HIS A 430 -69.95 57.64 9.90
CA HIS A 430 -68.57 58.12 10.02
C HIS A 430 -68.41 59.63 9.71
N GLN A 431 -69.42 60.31 9.16
CA GLN A 431 -69.39 61.76 8.96
C GLN A 431 -69.94 62.57 10.15
N SER A 432 -70.53 61.92 11.17
CA SER A 432 -71.12 62.58 12.35
C SER A 432 -70.24 62.56 13.61
N ASN A 433 -69.02 62.01 13.55
CA ASN A 433 -68.07 61.98 14.69
C ASN A 433 -66.76 62.75 14.42
N LYS A 434 -66.78 63.69 13.47
CA LYS A 434 -65.78 64.77 13.35
C LYS A 434 -66.52 66.10 13.41
N SER A 435 -66.89 66.51 14.63
CA SER A 435 -67.14 67.91 15.03
C SER A 435 -66.01 68.30 15.96
#